data_AF-A0A2V7C922-F1
#
_entry.id   AF-A0A2V7C922-F1
#
_cell.length_a   1.000
_cell.length_b   1.000
_cell.length_c   1.000
_cell.angle_alpha   90.00
_cell.angle_beta   90.00
_cell.angle_gamma   90.00
#
_symmetry.space_group_name_H-M   'P 1'
#
loop_
_entity.id
_entity.type
_entity.pdbx_description
1 polymer ?
#
loop_
_entity_poly.entity_id
_entity_poly.type
_entity_poly.pdbx_seq_one_letter_code
_entity_poly.pdbx_strand_id
1 'polypeptide(L)'
;MAMTIASRTLSVSVNRPASDVYRFVSNSENLPKWATGFCKSVRKSNTHWIIETPQGPMKVRFVEQDLRTLQCVRESREGARP
;
A
#
# COMPACT_ATOMS: atom_id res chain seq x y z
N MET A 1 14.72 13.72 -16.10
CA MET A 1 14.54 14.37 -14.78
C MET A 1 13.10 14.16 -14.35
N ALA A 2 12.87 13.65 -13.14
CA ALA A 2 11.50 13.48 -12.63
C ALA A 2 10.93 14.84 -12.21
N MET A 3 9.72 15.15 -12.67
CA MET A 3 9.00 16.36 -12.28
C MET A 3 8.46 16.19 -10.85
N THR A 4 8.60 17.21 -10.01
CA THR A 4 8.03 17.20 -8.65
C THR A 4 6.51 17.24 -8.69
N ILE A 5 5.86 16.31 -8.00
CA ILE A 5 4.40 16.29 -7.83
C ILE A 5 4.00 16.95 -6.51
N ALA A 6 2.86 17.65 -6.50
CA ALA A 6 2.29 18.19 -5.28
C ALA A 6 1.85 17.06 -4.35
N SER A 7 2.23 17.15 -3.07
CA SER A 7 1.84 16.18 -2.04
C SER A 7 0.87 16.81 -1.04
N ARG A 8 -0.04 15.99 -0.50
CA ARG A 8 -0.95 16.39 0.58
C ARG A 8 -0.87 15.36 1.70
N THR A 9 -0.45 15.81 2.88
CA THR A 9 -0.37 14.98 4.09
C THR A 9 -1.69 15.07 4.86
N LEU A 10 -2.24 13.92 5.24
CA LEU A 10 -3.44 13.82 6.07
C LEU A 10 -3.07 13.16 7.40
N SER A 11 -3.53 13.74 8.51
CA SER A 11 -3.26 13.25 9.87
C SER A 11 -4.57 13.06 10.62
N VAL A 12 -4.72 11.92 11.28
CA VAL A 12 -5.87 11.58 12.13
C VAL A 12 -5.37 10.94 13.44
N SER A 13 -6.08 11.15 14.54
CA SER A 13 -5.73 10.57 15.84
C SER A 13 -6.52 9.30 16.10
N VAL A 14 -5.85 8.27 16.60
CA VAL A 14 -6.46 6.97 16.97
C VAL A 14 -6.26 6.75 18.46
N ASN A 15 -7.32 6.43 19.20
CA ASN A 15 -7.25 6.21 20.66
C ASN A 15 -6.69 4.82 21.00
N ARG A 16 -5.44 4.55 20.60
CA ARG A 16 -4.68 3.31 20.84
C ARG A 16 -3.17 3.60 20.93
N PRO A 17 -2.38 2.74 21.60
CA PRO A 17 -0.93 2.86 21.63
C PRO A 17 -0.34 2.84 20.21
N ALA A 18 0.66 3.69 19.96
CA ALA A 18 1.29 3.81 18.64
C ALA A 18 1.89 2.49 18.14
N SER A 19 2.44 1.67 19.05
CA SER A 19 2.98 0.34 18.73
C SER A 19 1.92 -0.63 18.18
N ASP A 20 0.70 -0.59 18.74
CA ASP A 20 -0.38 -1.46 18.32
C ASP A 20 -0.94 -1.02 16.97
N VAL A 21 -1.09 0.29 16.78
CA VAL A 21 -1.48 0.87 15.49
C VAL A 21 -0.44 0.50 14.45
N TYR A 22 0.84 0.74 14.71
CA TYR A 22 1.93 0.41 13.78
C TYR A 22 1.92 -1.05 13.37
N ARG A 23 1.86 -1.99 14.35
CA ARG A 23 1.79 -3.44 14.08
C ARG A 23 0.56 -3.82 13.26
N PHE A 24 -0.56 -3.12 13.43
CA PHE A 24 -1.77 -3.38 12.67
C PHE A 24 -1.66 -2.87 11.22
N VAL A 25 -1.25 -1.62 11.00
CA VAL A 25 -1.13 -1.04 9.64
C VAL A 25 0.06 -1.58 8.84
N SER A 26 1.13 -2.01 9.50
CA SER A 26 2.31 -2.57 8.82
C SER A 26 2.11 -4.00 8.32
N ASN A 27 1.10 -4.72 8.84
CA ASN A 27 0.71 -6.02 8.31
C ASN A 27 -0.11 -5.85 7.02
N SER A 28 0.44 -6.31 5.90
CA SER A 28 -0.20 -6.28 4.58
C SER A 28 -1.53 -7.02 4.53
N GLU A 29 -1.77 -8.01 5.39
CA GLU A 29 -3.06 -8.71 5.48
C GLU A 29 -4.17 -7.84 6.08
N ASN A 30 -3.82 -6.79 6.82
CA ASN A 30 -4.79 -5.85 7.37
C ASN A 30 -5.14 -4.73 6.38
N LEU A 31 -4.44 -4.59 5.25
CA LEU A 31 -4.71 -3.53 4.26
C LEU A 31 -6.20 -3.44 3.86
N PRO A 32 -6.89 -4.56 3.55
CA PRO A 32 -8.31 -4.53 3.19
C PRO A 32 -9.21 -4.03 4.31
N LYS A 33 -8.78 -4.06 5.58
CA LYS A 33 -9.60 -3.66 6.73
C LYS A 33 -9.68 -2.15 6.91
N TRP A 34 -8.66 -1.40 6.49
CA TRP A 34 -8.59 0.05 6.70
C TRP A 34 -8.50 0.85 5.40
N ALA A 35 -7.94 0.27 4.33
CA ALA A 35 -7.83 0.89 3.01
C ALA A 35 -8.88 0.34 2.03
N THR A 36 -10.13 0.13 2.48
CA THR A 36 -11.21 -0.52 1.71
C THR A 36 -11.49 0.15 0.36
N GLY A 37 -11.34 1.48 0.28
CA GLY A 37 -11.49 2.23 -0.97
C GLY A 37 -10.38 1.95 -2.01
N PHE A 38 -9.24 1.46 -1.55
CA PHE A 38 -8.07 1.14 -2.38
C PHE A 38 -7.91 -0.37 -2.59
N CYS A 39 -8.14 -1.18 -1.57
CA CYS A 39 -7.90 -2.62 -1.56
C CYS A 39 -9.13 -3.35 -1.02
N LYS A 40 -9.80 -4.12 -1.88
CA LYS A 40 -10.91 -5.01 -1.53
C LYS A 40 -10.44 -6.36 -1.02
N SER A 41 -9.37 -6.89 -1.62
CA SER A 41 -8.71 -8.10 -1.17
C SER A 41 -7.22 -8.01 -1.46
N VAL A 42 -6.43 -8.76 -0.70
CA VAL A 42 -4.97 -8.84 -0.85
C VAL A 42 -4.57 -10.31 -0.89
N ARG A 43 -3.77 -10.68 -1.87
CA ARG A 43 -3.25 -12.04 -2.04
C ARG A 43 -1.75 -12.00 -2.26
N LYS A 44 -1.01 -12.79 -1.48
CA LYS A 44 0.42 -13.00 -1.67
C LYS A 44 0.61 -13.97 -2.85
N SER A 45 1.31 -13.53 -3.90
CA SER A 45 1.65 -14.34 -5.06
C SER A 45 3.18 -14.40 -5.19
N ASN A 46 3.77 -15.49 -4.67
CA ASN A 46 5.21 -15.70 -4.55
C ASN A 46 5.94 -14.50 -3.92
N THR A 47 6.56 -13.66 -4.76
CA THR A 47 7.39 -12.51 -4.41
C THR A 47 6.65 -11.17 -4.45
N HIS A 48 5.39 -11.15 -4.89
CA HIS A 48 4.61 -9.93 -5.09
C HIS A 48 3.25 -10.02 -4.43
N TRP A 49 2.67 -8.87 -4.10
CA TRP A 49 1.32 -8.80 -3.56
C TRP A 49 0.37 -8.33 -4.66
N ILE A 50 -0.74 -9.05 -4.81
CA ILE A 50 -1.83 -8.69 -5.71
C ILE A 50 -2.96 -8.13 -4.86
N ILE A 51 -3.33 -6.88 -5.10
CA ILE A 51 -4.51 -6.26 -4.49
C ILE A 51 -5.63 -6.15 -5.52
N GLU A 52 -6.84 -6.49 -5.11
CA GLU A 52 -8.03 -6.20 -5.90
C GLU A 52 -8.51 -4.78 -5.59
N THR A 53 -8.43 -3.90 -6.58
CA THR A 53 -8.95 -2.54 -6.47
C THR A 53 -10.29 -2.46 -7.21
N PRO A 54 -11.15 -1.45 -6.95
CA PRO A 54 -12.36 -1.22 -7.74
C PRO A 54 -12.10 -1.09 -9.25
N GLN A 55 -10.89 -0.69 -9.64
CA GLN A 55 -10.49 -0.48 -11.04
C GLN A 55 -9.82 -1.73 -11.67
N GLY A 56 -9.67 -2.81 -10.91
CA GLY A 56 -9.04 -4.06 -11.35
C GLY A 56 -7.88 -4.52 -10.45
N PRO A 57 -7.34 -5.72 -10.72
CA PRO A 57 -6.22 -6.27 -9.95
C PRO A 57 -4.93 -5.48 -10.23
N MET A 58 -4.22 -5.12 -9.16
CA MET A 58 -2.96 -4.37 -9.22
C MET A 58 -1.86 -5.09 -8.45
N LYS A 59 -0.64 -5.06 -9.00
CA LYS A 59 0.56 -5.56 -8.33
C LYS A 59 1.15 -4.45 -7.46
N VAL A 60 1.46 -4.79 -6.23
CA VAL A 60 2.14 -3.91 -5.28
C VAL A 60 3.29 -4.65 -4.62
N ARG A 61 4.36 -3.92 -4.35
CA ARG A 61 5.42 -4.35 -3.44
C ARG A 61 5.27 -3.59 -2.14
N PHE A 62 5.17 -4.33 -1.04
CA PHE A 62 5.38 -3.79 0.29
C PHE A 62 6.88 -3.86 0.56
N VAL A 63 7.48 -2.72 0.87
CA VAL A 63 8.87 -2.70 1.36
C VAL A 63 8.85 -3.28 2.77
N GLU A 64 9.73 -4.23 3.05
CA GLU A 64 9.89 -4.77 4.39
C GLU A 64 10.28 -3.66 5.36
N GLN A 65 9.81 -3.78 6.61
CA GLN A 65 9.84 -2.75 7.62
C GLN A 65 11.27 -2.28 7.91
N ASP A 66 11.69 -1.21 7.27
CA ASP A 66 12.57 -0.24 7.93
C ASP A 66 11.68 0.80 8.61
N LEU A 67 11.98 1.09 9.87
CA LEU A 67 11.09 1.58 10.93
C LEU A 67 10.48 2.99 10.73
N ARG A 68 10.39 3.52 9.50
CA ARG A 68 9.99 4.92 9.28
C ARG A 68 9.05 5.19 8.11
N THR A 69 8.88 4.28 7.15
CA THR A 69 8.09 4.60 5.95
C THR A 69 7.42 3.36 5.33
N LEU A 70 6.08 3.32 5.31
CA LEU A 70 5.36 2.41 4.43
C LEU A 70 5.31 3.02 3.03
N GLN A 71 6.19 2.58 2.14
CA GLN A 71 6.09 2.90 0.72
C GLN A 71 5.30 1.80 0.01
N CYS A 72 4.09 2.13 -0.46
CA CYS A 72 3.36 1.31 -1.43
C CYS A 72 3.72 1.84 -2.82
N VAL A 73 4.63 1.16 -3.51
CA VAL A 73 4.99 1.52 -4.88
C VAL A 73 4.03 0.78 -5.81
N ARG A 74 3.24 1.54 -6.58
CA ARG A 74 2.47 1.00 -7.71
C ARG A 74 3.46 0.58 -8.78
N GLU A 75 3.53 -0.72 -9.06
CA GLU A 75 4.35 -1.21 -10.17
C GLU A 75 3.65 -0.84 -11.48
N SER A 76 4.21 0.12 -12.20
CA SER A 76 3.73 0.52 -13.52
C SER A 76 3.95 -0.65 -14.49
N ARG A 77 2.93 -1.01 -15.28
CA ARG A 77 3.10 -1.96 -16.38
C ARG A 77 3.99 -1.32 -17.44
N GLU A 78 5.28 -1.62 -17.40
CA GLU A 78 6.16 -1.42 -18.55
C GLU A 78 5.91 -2.60 -19.51
N GLY A 79 5.03 -2.38 -20.49
CA GLY A 79 4.69 -3.42 -21.46
C GLY A 79 3.36 -3.20 -22.17
N ALA A 80 3.26 -2.14 -22.97
CA ALA A 80 2.34 -2.01 -24.11
C ALA A 80 2.74 -0.74 -24.88
N ARG A 81 3.65 -0.82 -25.87
CA ARG A 81 3.49 -1.23 -27.29
C ARG A 81 3.94 0.01 -28.12
N PRO A 82 4.39 -0.07 -29.40
CA PRO A 82 4.49 -1.23 -30.28
C PRO A 82 5.88 -1.63 -30.78
#